data_AF-A0AA41U3E6-F1
#
_entry.id   AF-A0AA41U3E6-F1
#
_cell.length_a   1.000
_cell.length_b   1.000
_cell.length_c   1.000
_cell.angle_alpha   90.00
_cell.angle_beta   90.00
_cell.angle_gamma   90.00
#
_symmetry.space_group_name_H-M   'P 1'
#
loop_
_entity.id
_entity.type
_entity.pdbx_description
1 polymer ?
#
loop_
_entity_poly.entity_id
_entity_poly.type
_entity_poly.pdbx_seq_one_letter_code
_entity_poly.pdbx_strand_id
1 'polypeptide(L)'
;MTGRYRVDTTDTTLGDIDVIAVERVVNGDNGPHPTLTDAEQQFAAVAMFRRGAGPRTVAEAVGATERVVQRWRREAGLVPQARGEPPPCGTRSAYQRHLRRGETPDHACREANNAAHRRLLATGSTLAGGRA
;
A
#
# COMPACT_ATOMS: atom_id res chain seq x y z
N MET A 1 10.87 2.36 -14.68
CA MET A 1 10.65 3.65 -15.37
C MET A 1 9.20 4.08 -15.12
N THR A 2 8.95 4.86 -14.07
CA THR A 2 7.62 5.40 -13.76
C THR A 2 7.42 6.67 -14.60
N GLY A 3 6.56 6.61 -15.62
CA GLY A 3 6.32 7.73 -16.54
C GLY A 3 5.83 9.00 -15.84
N ARG A 4 6.17 10.19 -16.35
CA ARG A 4 5.77 11.49 -15.78
C ARG A 4 4.23 11.59 -15.65
N TYR A 5 3.72 12.12 -14.55
CA TYR A 5 2.29 12.47 -14.48
C TYR A 5 2.11 13.74 -15.31
N ARG A 6 1.21 13.71 -16.29
CA ARG A 6 0.90 14.83 -17.15
C ARG A 6 -0.61 14.99 -17.18
N VAL A 7 -1.11 16.17 -16.84
CA VAL A 7 -2.52 16.53 -17.06
C VAL A 7 -2.68 17.04 -18.50
N ASP A 8 -3.87 16.97 -19.06
CA ASP A 8 -4.10 17.53 -20.40
C ASP A 8 -3.81 19.04 -20.37
N THR A 9 -3.02 19.52 -21.34
CA THR A 9 -2.53 20.90 -21.40
C THR A 9 -3.64 21.94 -21.58
N THR A 10 -4.85 21.54 -21.98
CA THR A 10 -6.00 22.44 -22.09
C THR A 10 -6.80 22.59 -20.80
N ASP A 11 -6.64 21.69 -19.83
CA ASP A 11 -7.30 21.77 -18.53
C ASP A 11 -6.29 22.30 -17.50
N THR A 12 -6.21 23.63 -17.35
CA THR A 12 -5.38 24.22 -16.28
C THR A 12 -6.08 24.14 -14.91
N THR A 13 -7.40 23.94 -14.91
CA THR A 13 -8.19 23.75 -13.70
C THR A 13 -9.19 22.61 -13.87
N LEU A 14 -9.44 21.88 -12.78
CA LEU A 14 -10.54 20.92 -12.68
C LEU A 14 -11.48 21.39 -11.56
N GLY A 15 -12.48 22.19 -11.90
CA GLY A 15 -13.22 22.98 -10.92
C GLY A 15 -12.30 24.01 -10.26
N ASP A 16 -12.19 23.97 -8.93
CA ASP A 16 -11.34 24.86 -8.13
C ASP A 16 -9.90 24.32 -7.92
N ILE A 17 -9.52 23.23 -8.61
CA ILE A 17 -8.21 22.57 -8.46
C ILE A 17 -7.26 23.08 -9.55
N ASP A 18 -6.13 23.71 -9.19
CA ASP A 18 -5.00 23.95 -10.10
C ASP A 18 -4.26 22.63 -10.36
N VAL A 19 -4.58 21.99 -11.48
CA VAL A 19 -4.00 20.69 -11.83
C VAL A 19 -2.54 20.80 -12.29
N ILE A 20 -2.05 22.00 -12.66
CA ILE A 20 -0.63 22.24 -12.94
C ILE A 20 0.18 22.24 -11.64
N ALA A 21 -0.35 22.85 -10.58
CA ALA A 21 0.26 22.79 -9.25
C ALA A 21 0.35 21.34 -8.75
N VAL A 22 -0.72 20.55 -8.94
CA VAL A 22 -0.73 19.11 -8.69
C VAL A 22 0.34 18.39 -9.51
N GLU A 23 0.42 18.64 -10.83
CA GLU A 23 1.38 17.97 -11.71
C GLU A 23 2.81 18.16 -11.23
N ARG A 24 3.15 19.39 -10.86
CA ARG A 24 4.49 19.73 -10.38
C ARG A 24 4.83 19.01 -9.09
N VAL A 25 3.91 18.99 -8.11
CA VAL A 25 4.10 18.25 -6.86
C VAL A 25 4.26 16.75 -7.11
N VAL A 26 3.41 16.14 -7.95
CA VAL A 26 3.49 14.71 -8.27
C VAL A 26 4.79 14.34 -8.99
N ASN A 27 5.34 15.27 -9.78
CA ASN A 27 6.61 15.09 -10.50
C ASN A 27 7.86 15.50 -9.69
N GLY A 28 7.69 16.12 -8.51
CA GLY A 28 8.79 16.58 -7.65
C GLY A 28 9.34 17.97 -7.98
N ASP A 29 8.66 18.72 -8.85
CA ASP A 29 9.02 20.08 -9.25
C ASP A 29 8.47 21.11 -8.23
N ASN A 30 9.01 21.09 -7.00
CA ASN A 30 8.55 21.93 -5.88
C ASN A 30 9.08 23.40 -5.96
N GLY A 31 9.01 24.01 -7.15
CA GLY A 31 9.33 25.42 -7.35
C GLY A 31 8.42 26.37 -6.54
N PRO A 32 8.65 27.69 -6.57
CA PRO A 32 7.80 28.64 -5.86
C PRO A 32 6.39 28.61 -6.46
N HIS A 33 5.47 27.97 -5.73
CA HIS A 33 4.05 27.88 -6.04
C HIS A 33 3.24 28.51 -4.92
N PRO A 34 2.06 29.09 -5.23
CA PRO A 34 1.08 29.33 -4.18
C PRO A 34 0.85 28.02 -3.42
N THR A 35 0.79 28.12 -2.09
CA THR A 35 0.51 26.98 -1.22
C THR A 35 -0.70 26.22 -1.74
N LEU A 36 -0.56 24.91 -2.00
CA LEU A 36 -1.66 24.05 -2.45
C LEU A 36 -2.84 24.22 -1.48
N THR A 37 -4.03 24.43 -2.03
CA THR A 37 -5.28 24.36 -1.27
C THR A 37 -5.50 22.94 -0.75
N ASP A 38 -6.33 22.78 0.28
CA ASP A 38 -6.64 21.45 0.84
C ASP A 38 -7.17 20.46 -0.23
N ALA A 39 -7.94 20.97 -1.20
CA ALA A 39 -8.47 20.18 -2.32
C ALA A 39 -7.35 19.72 -3.27
N GLU A 40 -6.40 20.60 -3.58
CA GLU A 40 -5.25 20.28 -4.43
C GLU A 40 -4.29 19.31 -3.73
N GLN A 41 -4.06 19.48 -2.41
CA GLN A 41 -3.27 18.54 -1.61
C GLN A 41 -3.89 17.14 -1.62
N GLN A 42 -5.20 17.04 -1.42
CA GLN A 42 -5.91 15.76 -1.48
C GLN A 42 -5.82 15.12 -2.87
N PHE A 43 -6.01 15.91 -3.93
CA PHE A 43 -5.94 15.43 -5.30
C PHE A 43 -4.52 14.93 -5.67
N ALA A 44 -3.47 15.70 -5.33
CA ALA A 44 -2.08 15.30 -5.50
C ALA A 44 -1.75 14.03 -4.71
N ALA A 45 -2.22 13.92 -3.46
CA ALA A 45 -2.00 12.73 -2.64
C ALA A 45 -2.58 11.46 -3.27
N VAL A 46 -3.82 11.53 -3.78
CA VAL A 46 -4.48 10.41 -4.47
C VAL A 46 -3.72 10.02 -5.74
N ALA A 47 -3.26 10.99 -6.53
CA ALA A 47 -2.46 10.75 -7.73
C ALA A 47 -1.13 10.04 -7.38
N MET A 48 -0.44 10.48 -6.32
CA MET A 48 0.78 9.82 -5.85
C MET A 48 0.53 8.40 -5.34
N PHE A 49 -0.56 8.14 -4.60
CA PHE A 49 -0.89 6.78 -4.14
C PHE A 49 -1.19 5.82 -5.29
N ARG A 50 -1.88 6.26 -6.35
CA ARG A 50 -2.12 5.46 -7.55
C ARG A 50 -0.82 5.05 -8.26
N ARG A 51 0.25 5.83 -8.06
CA ARG A 51 1.61 5.55 -8.57
C ARG A 51 2.46 4.70 -7.61
N GLY A 52 1.89 4.27 -6.49
CA GLY A 52 2.56 3.42 -5.49
C GLY A 52 3.40 4.18 -4.46
N ALA A 53 3.27 5.50 -4.35
CA ALA A 53 3.99 6.26 -3.33
C ALA A 53 3.58 5.85 -1.91
N GLY A 54 4.55 5.82 -1.00
CA GLY A 54 4.32 5.56 0.42
C GLY A 54 3.72 6.77 1.14
N PRO A 55 2.96 6.59 2.24
CA PRO A 55 2.29 7.69 2.96
C PRO A 55 3.22 8.83 3.37
N ARG A 56 4.44 8.52 3.83
CA ARG A 56 5.45 9.51 4.20
C ARG A 56 5.86 10.40 3.04
N THR A 57 6.21 9.81 1.91
CA THR A 57 6.58 10.53 0.68
C THR A 57 5.45 11.45 0.22
N VAL A 58 4.21 10.98 0.33
CA VAL A 58 3.03 11.78 -0.02
C VAL A 58 2.88 12.96 0.93
N ALA A 59 2.99 12.74 2.24
CA ALA A 59 2.88 13.80 3.26
C ALA A 59 3.92 14.91 3.06
N GLU A 60 5.18 14.53 2.84
CA GLU A 60 6.28 15.46 2.56
C GLU A 60 6.03 16.28 1.28
N ALA A 61 5.52 15.65 0.22
CA ALA A 61 5.30 16.31 -1.07
C ALA A 61 4.13 17.30 -1.06
N VAL A 62 3.03 16.98 -0.37
CA VAL A 62 1.82 17.82 -0.37
C VAL A 62 1.74 18.79 0.81
N GLY A 63 2.71 18.76 1.73
CA GLY A 63 2.73 19.65 2.90
C GLY A 63 1.71 19.29 3.99
N ALA A 64 1.31 18.01 4.09
CA ALA A 64 0.34 17.52 5.07
C ALA A 64 0.96 16.53 6.06
N THR A 65 0.22 16.15 7.11
CA THR A 65 0.67 15.10 8.05
C THR A 65 0.40 13.69 7.49
N GLU A 66 1.20 12.70 7.91
CA GLU A 66 0.97 11.29 7.54
C GLU A 66 -0.44 10.79 7.92
N ARG A 67 -1.00 11.30 9.03
CA ARG A 67 -2.37 10.97 9.47
C ARG A 67 -3.42 11.45 8.47
N VAL A 68 -3.27 12.67 7.95
CA VAL A 68 -4.19 13.28 6.99
C VAL A 68 -4.14 12.55 5.65
N VAL A 69 -2.95 12.27 5.12
CA VAL A 69 -2.83 11.56 3.84
C VAL A 69 -3.33 10.11 3.94
N GLN A 70 -3.20 9.46 5.10
CA GLN A 70 -3.77 8.13 5.34
C GLN A 70 -5.31 8.16 5.36
N ARG A 71 -5.90 9.24 5.88
CA ARG A 71 -7.36 9.45 5.82
C ARG A 71 -7.80 9.58 4.36
N TRP A 72 -7.16 10.45 3.58
CA TRP A 72 -7.48 10.61 2.14
C TRP A 72 -7.29 9.31 1.35
N ARG A 73 -6.25 8.54 1.66
CA ARG A 73 -6.04 7.22 1.06
C ARG A 73 -7.20 6.25 1.31
N ARG A 74 -7.75 6.25 2.53
CA ARG A 74 -8.91 5.44 2.93
C ARG A 74 -10.18 5.90 2.22
N GLU A 75 -10.44 7.21 2.23
CA GLU A 75 -11.58 7.82 1.55
C GLU A 75 -11.55 7.57 0.04
N ALA A 76 -10.37 7.53 -0.58
CA ALA A 76 -10.17 7.18 -1.98
C ALA A 76 -10.20 5.67 -2.28
N GLY A 77 -10.39 4.81 -1.27
CA GLY A 77 -10.39 3.35 -1.45
C GLY A 77 -9.03 2.76 -1.85
N LEU A 78 -7.93 3.49 -1.67
CA LEU A 78 -6.56 3.09 -2.06
C LEU A 78 -5.80 2.35 -0.94
N VAL A 79 -6.51 1.92 0.11
CA VAL A 79 -5.95 1.00 1.09
C VAL A 79 -5.83 -0.39 0.48
N PRO A 80 -4.74 -1.13 0.74
CA PRO A 80 -4.70 -2.54 0.40
C PRO A 80 -5.93 -3.22 1.00
N GLN A 81 -6.72 -3.91 0.17
CA GLN A 81 -7.78 -4.77 0.65
C GLN A 81 -7.16 -5.66 1.74
N ALA A 82 -7.79 -5.70 2.92
CA ALA A 82 -7.36 -6.63 3.95
C ALA A 82 -7.28 -8.01 3.29
N ARG A 83 -6.14 -8.69 3.42
CA ARG A 83 -6.02 -10.06 2.89
C ARG A 83 -7.21 -10.83 3.44
N GLY A 84 -7.90 -11.58 2.56
CA GLY A 84 -9.21 -12.19 2.82
C GLY A 84 -9.27 -13.10 4.05
N GLU A 85 -10.35 -13.88 4.17
CA GLU A 85 -10.59 -14.72 5.35
C GLU A 85 -9.30 -15.42 5.83
N PRO A 86 -8.94 -15.29 7.12
CA PRO A 86 -7.76 -15.95 7.66
C PRO A 86 -7.74 -17.45 7.29
N PRO A 87 -6.56 -18.01 6.98
CA PRO A 87 -6.48 -19.39 6.52
C PRO A 87 -7.02 -20.35 7.59
N PRO A 88 -7.71 -21.42 7.22
CA PRO A 88 -8.15 -22.41 8.20
C PRO A 88 -6.94 -23.04 8.93
N CYS A 89 -7.20 -23.61 10.11
CA CYS A 89 -6.23 -24.42 10.83
C CYS A 89 -5.72 -25.60 9.96
N GLY A 90 -4.52 -26.11 10.27
CA GLY A 90 -3.83 -27.09 9.41
C GLY A 90 -2.93 -26.48 8.34
N THR A 91 -2.68 -25.17 8.39
CA THR A 91 -1.73 -24.49 7.50
C THR A 91 -0.57 -23.89 8.28
N ARG A 92 0.61 -23.73 7.65
CA ARG A 92 1.75 -23.02 8.29
C ARG A 92 1.39 -21.58 8.66
N SER A 93 0.56 -20.92 7.84
CA SER A 93 0.08 -19.56 8.11
C SER A 93 -0.87 -19.51 9.31
N ALA A 94 -1.71 -20.52 9.53
CA ALA A 94 -2.52 -20.65 10.73
C ALA A 94 -1.66 -20.92 11.99
N TYR A 95 -0.61 -21.74 11.87
CA TYR A 95 0.36 -21.92 12.96
C TYR A 95 1.01 -20.58 13.39
N GLN A 96 1.48 -19.78 12.43
CA GLN A 96 2.01 -18.44 12.72
C GLN A 96 0.96 -17.48 13.30
N ARG A 97 -0.32 -17.64 12.94
CA ARG A 97 -1.40 -16.86 13.55
C ARG A 97 -1.56 -17.19 15.03
N HIS A 98 -1.56 -18.46 15.42
CA HIS A 98 -1.61 -18.85 16.84
C HIS A 98 -0.47 -18.22 17.64
N LEU A 99 0.77 -18.30 17.12
CA LEU A 99 1.93 -17.68 17.77
C LEU A 99 1.79 -16.17 17.93
N ARG A 100 1.31 -15.46 16.91
CA ARG A 100 1.10 -14.00 16.98
C ARG A 100 0.00 -13.59 17.97
N ARG A 101 -0.97 -14.47 18.22
CA ARG A 101 -2.06 -14.26 19.18
C ARG A 101 -1.74 -14.78 20.59
N GLY A 102 -0.60 -15.45 20.78
CA GLY A 102 -0.28 -16.12 22.04
C GLY A 102 -1.15 -17.34 22.33
N GLU A 103 -1.83 -17.89 21.32
CA GLU A 103 -2.64 -19.10 21.44
C GLU A 103 -1.76 -20.34 21.31
N THR A 104 -2.10 -21.42 22.02
CA THR A 104 -1.47 -22.72 21.80
C THR A 104 -1.89 -23.26 20.43
N PRO A 105 -0.96 -23.50 19.49
CA PRO A 105 -1.32 -24.02 18.17
C PRO A 105 -1.94 -25.41 18.28
N ASP A 106 -3.01 -25.69 17.53
CA ASP A 106 -3.63 -27.02 17.51
C ASP A 106 -2.73 -28.09 16.84
N HIS A 107 -3.17 -29.35 16.90
CA HIS A 107 -2.43 -30.48 16.32
C HIS A 107 -2.15 -30.30 14.82
N ALA A 108 -3.19 -29.97 14.04
CA ALA A 108 -3.09 -29.84 12.60
C ALA A 108 -2.10 -28.73 12.20
N CYS A 109 -2.10 -27.60 12.91
CA CYS A 109 -1.17 -26.50 12.69
C CYS A 109 0.27 -26.90 13.03
N ARG A 110 0.50 -27.64 14.11
CA ARG A 110 1.83 -28.17 14.47
C ARG A 110 2.35 -29.13 13.41
N GLU A 111 1.52 -30.05 12.93
CA GLU A 111 1.87 -30.98 11.85
C GLU A 111 2.22 -30.23 10.56
N ALA A 112 1.42 -29.23 10.18
CA ALA A 112 1.66 -28.42 9.00
C ALA A 112 2.99 -27.66 9.07
N ASN A 113 3.33 -27.11 10.24
CA ASN A 113 4.61 -26.46 10.46
C ASN A 113 5.77 -27.46 10.37
N ASN A 114 5.64 -28.65 10.99
CA ASN A 114 6.65 -29.70 10.92
C ASN A 114 6.84 -30.22 9.49
N ALA A 115 5.77 -30.37 8.72
CA ALA A 115 5.83 -30.73 7.31
C ALA A 115 6.57 -29.66 6.48
N ALA A 116 6.29 -28.38 6.72
CA ALA A 116 7.01 -27.30 6.06
C ALA A 116 8.49 -27.25 6.45
N HIS A 117 8.83 -27.54 7.71
CA HIS A 117 10.21 -27.62 8.17
C HIS A 117 10.96 -28.78 7.48
N ARG A 118 10.36 -29.98 7.42
CA ARG A 118 10.92 -31.11 6.66
C ARG A 118 11.18 -30.75 5.19
N ARG A 119 10.25 -30.04 4.54
CA ARG A 119 10.45 -29.56 3.16
C ARG A 119 11.61 -28.59 3.05
N LEU A 120 11.70 -27.61 3.96
CA LEU A 120 12.80 -26.65 3.96
C LEU A 120 14.15 -27.35 4.04
N LEU A 121 14.29 -28.36 4.91
CA LEU A 121 15.51 -29.15 5.03
C LEU A 121 15.82 -29.96 3.77
N ALA A 122 14.80 -30.48 3.08
CA ALA A 122 14.98 -31.31 1.90
C ALA A 122 15.20 -30.51 0.59
N THR A 123 14.55 -29.34 0.44
CA THR A 123 14.45 -28.62 -0.84
C THR A 123 14.93 -27.17 -0.77
N GLY A 124 15.27 -26.65 0.42
CA GLY A 124 15.54 -25.23 0.63
C GLY A 124 14.29 -24.34 0.56
N SER A 125 13.08 -24.90 0.41
CA SER A 125 11.83 -24.14 0.32
C SER A 125 10.76 -24.67 1.28
N THR A 126 9.98 -23.74 1.84
CA THR A 126 8.81 -24.07 2.68
C THR A 126 7.50 -24.20 1.90
N LEU A 127 7.51 -23.79 0.62
CA LEU A 127 6.35 -23.92 -0.26
C LEU A 127 6.18 -25.39 -0.63
N ALA A 128 4.94 -25.89 -0.57
CA ALA A 128 4.63 -27.11 -1.31
C ALA A 128 4.86 -26.79 -2.79
N GLY A 129 5.69 -27.56 -3.49
CA GLY A 129 5.89 -27.38 -4.93
C GLY A 129 4.54 -27.41 -5.62
N GLY A 130 4.06 -26.25 -6.08
CA GLY A 130 2.77 -26.12 -6.71
C GLY A 130 2.79 -26.85 -8.05
N ARG A 131 1.85 -27.76 -8.27
CA ARG A 131 1.37 -28.04 -9.62
C ARG A 131 0.26 -27.05 -9.92
N ALA A 132 0.33 -26.51 -11.14
CA ALA A 132 -0.61 -25.58 -11.74
C ALA A 132 -2.05 -26.10 -11.74
#